data_AF-A0A655AQY0-F1
#
_entry.id   AF-A0A655AQY0-F1
#
_cell.length_a   1.000
_cell.length_b   1.000
_cell.length_c   1.000
_cell.angle_alpha   90.00
_cell.angle_beta   90.00
_cell.angle_gamma   90.00
#
_symmetry.space_group_name_H-M   'P 1'
#
loop_
_entity.id
_entity.type
_entity.pdbx_description
1 polymer ?
#
loop_
_entity_poly.entity_id
_entity_poly.type
_entity_poly.pdbx_seq_one_letter_code
_entity_poly.pdbx_strand_id
1 'polypeptide(L)' 'MRYGIDNEPQGVAGGGKAVEALGLNPPPVPIPWSVLSLFVPGPTLSRADALLAHDTLVPDSRPARPVSAEGGYR' A
#
# COMPACT_ATOMS: atom_id res chain seq x y z
N MET A 1 -3.05 -11.07 12.98
CA MET A 1 -3.07 -9.60 12.92
C MET A 1 -3.84 -9.20 11.66
N ARG A 2 -4.64 -8.12 11.70
CA ARG A 2 -5.31 -7.54 10.51
C ARG A 2 -4.76 -6.15 10.23
N TYR A 3 -4.60 -5.80 8.96
CA TYR A 3 -4.12 -4.48 8.54
C TYR A 3 -5.20 -3.82 7.69
N GLY A 4 -5.55 -2.56 7.99
CA GLY A 4 -6.43 -1.78 7.14
C GLY A 4 -5.71 -1.36 5.87
N ILE A 5 -6.42 -1.12 4.77
CA ILE A 5 -5.85 -0.54 3.54
C ILE A 5 -6.50 0.82 3.33
N ASP A 6 -5.68 1.86 3.29
CA ASP A 6 -6.13 3.21 2.98
C ASP A 6 -6.39 3.32 1.47
N ASN A 7 -7.65 3.55 1.10
CA ASN A 7 -8.05 3.75 -0.27
C ASN A 7 -8.19 5.26 -0.52
N GLU A 8 -7.10 5.91 -0.95
CA GLU A 8 -7.18 7.27 -1.50
C GLU A 8 -8.30 7.31 -2.56
N PRO A 9 -9.14 8.36 -2.59
CA PRO A 9 -10.36 8.36 -3.40
C PRO A 9 -10.04 8.31 -4.90
N GLN A 10 -10.19 7.14 -5.51
CA GLN A 10 -10.42 7.03 -6.94
C GLN A 10 -11.34 5.85 -7.26
N GLY A 11 -12.65 6.13 -7.33
CA GLY A 11 -13.62 5.34 -8.09
C GLY A 11 -14.27 4.13 -7.40
N VAL A 12 -15.51 3.87 -7.80
CA VAL A 12 -16.45 2.85 -7.28
C VAL A 12 -16.10 1.39 -7.63
N ALA A 13 -14.89 1.11 -8.08
CA ALA A 13 -14.42 -0.24 -8.41
C ALA A 13 -12.97 -0.44 -7.91
N GLY A 14 -12.83 -0.43 -6.59
CA GLY A 14 -11.88 -1.22 -5.80
C GLY A 14 -10.46 -1.39 -6.34
N GLY A 15 -9.58 -0.45 -5.99
CA GLY A 15 -8.14 -0.60 -6.15
C GLY A 15 -7.43 0.71 -5.92
N GLY A 16 -7.58 1.33 -4.73
CA GLY A 16 -6.80 2.51 -4.38
C GLY A 16 -5.31 2.22 -4.59
N LYS A 17 -4.52 3.22 -5.00
CA LYS A 17 -3.10 3.10 -5.40
C LYS A 17 -2.25 2.21 -4.47
N ALA A 18 -2.60 2.12 -3.19
CA ALA A 18 -1.99 1.20 -2.24
C ALA A 18 -2.19 -0.29 -2.59
N VAL A 19 -3.39 -0.71 -3.00
CA VAL A 19 -3.71 -2.09 -3.45
C VAL A 19 -2.84 -2.49 -4.64
N GLU A 20 -2.73 -1.60 -5.64
CA GLU A 20 -1.90 -1.82 -6.83
C GLU A 20 -0.40 -1.88 -6.48
N ALA A 21 0.09 -0.93 -5.68
CA ALA A 21 1.49 -0.89 -5.25
C ALA A 21 1.90 -2.11 -4.42
N LEU A 22 0.97 -2.68 -3.65
CA LEU A 22 1.16 -3.90 -2.88
C LEU A 22 1.01 -5.19 -3.73
N GLY A 23 0.61 -5.08 -5.01
CA GLY A 23 0.39 -6.24 -5.89
C GLY A 23 -0.80 -7.10 -5.49
N LEU A 24 -1.81 -6.53 -4.83
CA LEU A 24 -3.01 -7.26 -4.40
C LEU A 24 -4.00 -7.38 -5.56
N ASN A 25 -4.47 -8.59 -5.83
CA ASN A 25 -5.36 -8.86 -6.95
C ASN A 25 -6.85 -8.62 -6.60
N PRO A 26 -7.55 -7.71 -7.29
CA PRO A 26 -9.00 -7.54 -7.14
C PRO A 26 -9.79 -8.66 -7.87
N PRO A 27 -11.04 -8.96 -7.45
CA PRO A 27 -11.75 -8.40 -6.28
C PRO A 27 -11.31 -9.10 -4.98
N PRO A 28 -11.35 -8.39 -3.83
CA PRO A 28 -11.06 -9.01 -2.54
C PRO A 28 -12.10 -10.08 -2.20
N VAL A 29 -11.68 -11.13 -1.48
CA VAL A 29 -12.60 -12.17 -1.00
C VAL A 29 -13.44 -11.62 0.15
N PRO A 30 -14.79 -11.66 0.06
CA PRO A 30 -15.66 -11.22 1.16
C PRO A 30 -15.47 -12.09 2.40
N ILE A 31 -15.41 -11.45 3.57
CA ILE A 31 -15.26 -12.13 4.86
C ILE A 31 -16.33 -11.65 5.85
N PRO A 32 -16.97 -12.56 6.62
CA PRO A 32 -17.86 -12.17 7.69
C PRO A 32 -17.12 -11.39 8.79
N TRP A 33 -17.76 -10.35 9.31
CA TRP A 33 -17.20 -9.51 10.38
C TRP A 33 -16.78 -10.32 11.61
N SER A 34 -17.57 -11.32 12.01
CA SER A 34 -17.28 -12.18 13.17
C SER A 34 -15.97 -12.95 13.06
N VAL A 35 -15.49 -13.23 11.85
CA VAL A 35 -14.19 -13.89 11.62
C VAL A 35 -13.08 -12.84 11.60
N LEU A 36 -13.31 -11.70 10.95
CA LEU A 36 -12.34 -10.59 10.91
C LEU A 36 -12.03 -10.03 12.30
N SER A 37 -13.02 -10.04 13.21
CA SER A 37 -12.89 -9.52 14.58
C SER A 37 -11.90 -10.31 15.44
N LEU A 38 -11.66 -11.59 15.12
CA LEU A 38 -10.73 -12.48 15.83
C LEU A 38 -9.26 -12.07 15.66
N PHE A 39 -8.94 -11.34 14.59
CA PHE A 39 -7.59 -10.88 14.33
C PHE A 39 -7.33 -9.55 15.05
N VAL A 40 -6.26 -9.49 15.84
CA VAL A 40 -5.78 -8.26 16.48
C VAL A 40 -5.51 -7.17 15.43
N PRO A 41 -5.96 -5.92 15.63
CA PRO A 41 -5.72 -4.82 14.70
C PRO A 41 -4.25 -4.39 14.69
N GLY A 42 -3.69 -4.26 13.49
CA GLY A 42 -2.38 -3.68 13.21
C GLY A 42 -2.51 -2.31 12.54
N PRO A 43 -1.37 -1.67 12.19
CA PRO A 43 -1.34 -0.39 11.49
C PRO A 43 -2.06 -0.45 10.13
N THR A 44 -2.51 0.71 9.66
CA THR A 44 -3.06 0.84 8.31
C THR A 44 -1.93 0.87 7.29
N LEU A 45 -2.13 0.20 6.16
CA LEU A 45 -1.25 0.29 5.01
C LEU A 45 -1.68 1.51 4.19
N SER A 46 -0.89 2.59 4.27
CA SER A 46 -1.05 3.82 3.51
C SER A 46 0.28 4.31 2.96
N ARG A 47 0.23 5.08 1.87
CA ARG A 47 1.39 5.74 1.29
C ARG A 47 2.00 6.77 2.25
N ALA A 48 1.18 7.54 2.96
CA ALA A 48 1.67 8.58 3.86
C ALA A 48 2.50 7.99 5.01
N ASP A 49 1.98 6.94 5.64
CA ASP A 49 2.68 6.22 6.72
C ASP A 49 3.95 5.54 6.21
N ALA A 50 3.94 5.00 4.98
CA ALA A 50 5.12 4.41 4.37
C ALA A 50 6.23 5.43 4.13
N LEU A 51 5.91 6.65 3.69
CA LEU A 51 6.89 7.72 3.53
C LEU A 51 7.49 8.13 4.87
N LEU A 52 6.65 8.31 5.90
CA LEU A 52 7.12 8.63 7.23
C LEU A 52 8.03 7.53 7.80
N ALA A 53 7.63 6.26 7.67
CA ALA A 53 8.45 5.14 8.12
C ALA A 53 9.77 5.08 7.34
N HIS A 54 9.73 5.27 6.02
CA HIS A 54 10.90 5.23 5.15
C HIS A 54 11.94 6.28 5.52
N ASP A 55 11.52 7.52 5.83
CA ASP A 55 12.45 8.61 6.20
C ASP A 55 13.21 8.35 7.51
N THR A 56 12.71 7.44 8.35
CA THR A 56 13.37 7.07 9.62
C THR A 56 14.31 5.88 9.49
N LEU A 57 14.32 5.19 8.34
CA LEU A 57 15.19 4.04 8.11
C LEU A 57 16.63 4.48 7.82
N VAL A 58 17.58 3.67 8.27
CA VAL A 58 18.98 3.80 7.86
C VAL A 58 19.05 3.64 6.33
N PRO A 59 19.86 4.45 5.62
CA PRO A 59 20.01 4.33 4.18
C PRO A 59 20.29 2.89 3.75
N ASP A 60 19.54 2.40 2.76
CA ASP A 60 19.74 1.07 2.23
C ASP A 60 21.16 0.93 1.65
N SER A 61 21.87 -0.13 2.05
CA SER A 61 23.22 -0.44 1.52
C SER A 61 23.18 -0.94 0.08
N ARG A 62 22.01 -1.28 -0.45
CA ARG A 62 21.78 -1.70 -1.85
C ARG A 62 20.58 -0.93 -2.43
N PRO A 63 20.71 0.38 -2.66
CA PRO A 63 19.62 1.17 -3.21
C PRO A 63 19.18 0.60 -4.57
N ALA A 64 17.86 0.54 -4.78
CA ALA A 64 17.31 0.16 -6.07
C ALA A 64 17.87 1.08 -7.17
N ARG A 65 18.14 0.50 -8.35
CA ARG A 65 18.63 1.28 -9.50
C ARG A 65 17.62 2.39 -9.80
N PRO A 66 18.01 3.67 -9.86
CA PRO A 66 17.09 4.73 -10.21
C PRO A 66 16.53 4.44 -11.60
N VAL A 67 15.20 4.33 -11.70
CA VAL A 67 14.52 4.28 -12.99
C VAL A 67 14.55 5.71 -13.51
N SER A 68 15.39 5.98 -14.53
CA SER A 68 15.35 7.27 -15.21
C SER A 68 13.94 7.48 -15.75
N ALA A 69 13.21 8.42 -15.17
CA ALA A 69 12.03 8.98 -15.81
C ALA A 69 12.53 9.76 -17.03
N GLU A 70 12.58 9.10 -18.18
CA GLU A 70 12.94 9.70 -19.46
C GLU A 70 11.80 10.64 -19.90
N GLY A 71 11.79 11.83 -19.31
CA GLY A 71 11.05 12.99 -19.81
C GLY A 71 11.77 13.56 -21.03
N GLY A 72 11.59 12.92 -22.19
CA GLY A 72 12.00 13.45 -23.48
C GLY A 72 11.00 14.49 -23.96
N TYR A 73 11.32 15.77 -23.77
CA TYR A 73 10.73 16.87 -24.52
C TYR A 73 11.08 16.69 -26.00
N ARG A 74 10.07 16.49 -26.86
CA ARG A 74 10.05 16.96 -28.25
C ARG A 74 8.62 17.23 -28.70
#